data_AF-A0A924LPT0-F1
#
_entry.id   AF-A0A924LPT0-F1
#
_cell.length_a   1.000
_cell.length_b   1.000
_cell.length_c   1.000
_cell.angle_alpha   90.00
_cell.angle_beta   90.00
_cell.angle_gamma   90.00
#
_symmetry.space_group_name_H-M   'P 1'
#
loop_
_entity.id
_entity.type
_entity.pdbx_description
1 polymer ?
#
loop_
_entity_poly.entity_id
_entity_poly.type
_entity_poly.pdbx_seq_one_letter_code
_entity_poly.pdbx_strand_id
1 'polypeptide(L)'
;MWTKFRVKVTSTPDIDNAADIITESTNLMRFCNIVVEKIVDKNSSVNKIDKLTANCGRQHQNLQRISMLYTAKYWGVNYPSNEKELNDAVNNFDSTLGMLVVAPEITTILNFHQSERAFLKNTSDTSNKELKPRSVCSTNLMFKDFNNLTSMYEKLVQN
;
A
#
# COMPACT_ATOMS: atom_id res chain seq x y z
N MET A 1 3.69 -15.30 14.57
CA MET A 1 4.26 -14.82 13.30
C MET A 1 4.93 -13.46 13.45
N TRP A 2 4.23 -12.45 13.98
CA TRP A 2 4.79 -11.13 14.30
C TRP A 2 6.11 -11.17 15.08
N THR A 3 6.21 -11.98 16.14
CA THR A 3 7.43 -12.04 16.97
C THR A 3 8.69 -12.40 16.18
N LYS A 4 8.59 -13.33 15.23
CA LYS A 4 9.73 -13.76 14.40
C LYS A 4 10.15 -12.65 13.42
N PHE A 5 9.16 -12.07 12.75
CA PHE A 5 9.37 -10.94 11.84
C PHE A 5 9.97 -9.73 12.57
N ARG A 6 9.46 -9.39 13.76
CA ARG A 6 9.94 -8.29 14.60
C ARG A 6 11.43 -8.41 14.91
N VAL A 7 11.89 -9.61 15.27
CA VAL A 7 13.31 -9.85 15.56
C VAL A 7 14.16 -9.56 14.31
N LYS A 8 13.75 -10.03 13.13
CA LYS A 8 14.47 -9.78 11.88
C LYS A 8 14.57 -8.28 11.54
N VAL A 9 13.46 -7.53 11.63
CA VAL A 9 13.45 -6.10 11.27
C VAL A 9 14.11 -5.17 12.30
N THR A 10 14.34 -5.65 13.53
CA THR A 10 15.04 -4.88 14.57
C THR A 10 16.50 -5.28 14.74
N SER A 11 16.94 -6.31 14.01
CA SER A 11 18.34 -6.71 13.95
C SER A 11 19.15 -5.73 13.09
N THR A 12 20.48 -5.86 13.12
CA THR A 12 21.38 -5.09 12.26
C THR A 12 20.96 -5.25 10.79
N PRO A 13 20.76 -4.15 10.04
CA PRO A 13 20.36 -4.22 8.64
C PRO A 13 21.38 -5.00 7.79
N ASP A 14 20.86 -5.91 6.97
CA ASP A 14 21.65 -6.76 6.08
C ASP A 14 20.88 -6.97 4.77
N ILE A 15 21.53 -6.68 3.64
CA ILE A 15 20.92 -6.75 2.32
C ILE A 15 20.64 -8.20 1.89
N ASP A 16 21.45 -9.15 2.37
CA ASP A 16 21.27 -10.57 2.05
C ASP A 16 19.97 -11.11 2.69
N ASN A 17 19.55 -10.51 3.80
CA ASN A 17 18.30 -10.81 4.48
C ASN A 17 17.09 -10.02 3.94
N ALA A 18 17.28 -9.09 3.00
CA ALA A 18 16.20 -8.21 2.54
C ALA A 18 15.09 -8.96 1.79
N ALA A 19 15.43 -9.98 0.99
CA ALA A 19 14.45 -10.81 0.28
C ALA A 19 13.52 -11.59 1.26
N ASP A 20 14.10 -12.08 2.34
CA ASP A 20 13.38 -12.75 3.44
C ASP A 20 12.43 -11.78 4.14
N ILE A 21 12.90 -10.55 4.44
CA ILE A 21 12.08 -9.51 5.07
C ILE A 21 10.89 -9.14 4.18
N ILE A 22 11.10 -9.00 2.86
CA ILE A 22 10.04 -8.73 1.88
C ILE A 22 9.01 -9.87 1.87
N THR A 23 9.47 -11.11 1.91
CA THR A 23 8.59 -12.29 1.88
C THR A 23 7.78 -12.42 3.17
N GLU A 24 8.42 -12.27 4.33
CA GLU A 24 7.74 -12.36 5.62
C GLU A 24 6.77 -11.20 5.86
N SER A 25 7.14 -9.97 5.46
CA SER A 25 6.25 -8.80 5.55
C SER A 25 5.01 -9.01 4.68
N THR A 26 5.19 -9.52 3.46
CA THR A 26 4.11 -9.88 2.52
C THR A 26 3.15 -10.88 3.16
N ASN A 27 3.68 -11.95 3.72
CA ASN A 27 2.87 -12.98 4.36
C ASN A 27 2.10 -12.41 5.56
N LEU A 28 2.76 -11.58 6.39
CA LEU A 28 2.13 -10.94 7.55
C LEU A 28 0.96 -10.06 7.13
N MET A 29 1.19 -9.19 6.15
CA MET A 29 0.16 -8.33 5.58
C MET A 29 -1.02 -9.14 5.01
N ARG A 30 -0.75 -10.24 4.31
CA ARG A 30 -1.80 -11.13 3.80
C ARG A 30 -2.66 -11.71 4.93
N PHE A 31 -2.06 -12.20 6.01
CA PHE A 31 -2.82 -12.75 7.13
C PHE A 31 -3.62 -11.68 7.87
N CYS A 32 -3.07 -10.47 8.04
CA CYS A 32 -3.82 -9.35 8.61
C CYS A 32 -5.07 -9.04 7.77
N ASN A 33 -4.92 -8.97 6.44
CA ASN A 33 -6.04 -8.74 5.54
C ASN A 33 -7.12 -9.84 5.62
N ILE A 34 -6.73 -11.12 5.70
CA ILE A 34 -7.68 -12.23 5.90
C ILE A 34 -8.48 -12.08 7.20
N VAL A 35 -7.85 -11.61 8.28
CA VAL A 35 -8.55 -11.38 9.55
C VAL A 35 -9.56 -10.25 9.42
N VAL A 36 -9.17 -9.14 8.80
CA VAL A 36 -10.08 -7.99 8.55
C VAL A 36 -11.27 -8.42 7.68
N GLU A 37 -11.02 -9.15 6.60
CA GLU A 37 -12.06 -9.70 5.72
C GLU A 37 -13.05 -10.56 6.50
N LYS A 38 -12.57 -11.48 7.33
CA LYS A 38 -13.45 -12.33 8.15
C LYS A 38 -14.28 -11.55 9.16
N ILE A 39 -13.76 -10.43 9.69
CA ILE A 39 -14.51 -9.56 10.59
C ILE A 39 -15.62 -8.84 9.82
N VAL A 40 -15.30 -8.27 8.66
CA VAL A 40 -16.28 -7.59 7.79
C VAL A 40 -17.36 -8.55 7.29
N ASP A 41 -16.98 -9.77 6.88
CA ASP A 41 -17.90 -10.79 6.39
C ASP A 41 -18.82 -11.32 7.49
N LYS A 42 -18.35 -11.43 8.73
CA LYS A 42 -19.20 -11.79 9.89
C LYS A 42 -20.16 -10.68 10.28
N ASN A 43 -19.77 -9.43 10.08
CA ASN A 43 -20.59 -8.26 10.37
C ASN A 43 -21.45 -7.85 9.16
N SER A 44 -21.64 -8.71 8.16
CA SER A 44 -22.23 -8.38 6.85
C SER A 44 -23.67 -7.84 6.84
N SER A 45 -24.32 -7.74 8.01
CA SER A 45 -25.53 -6.93 8.23
C SER A 45 -25.24 -5.41 8.34
N VAL A 46 -23.97 -5.02 8.43
CA VAL A 46 -23.51 -3.68 8.83
C VAL A 46 -22.87 -2.96 7.65
N ASN A 47 -23.53 -1.88 7.25
CA ASN A 47 -23.09 -0.68 6.53
C ASN A 47 -22.04 -0.77 5.40
N LYS A 48 -22.42 -0.19 4.25
CA LYS A 48 -21.56 0.13 3.09
C LYS A 48 -20.22 0.79 3.48
N ILE A 49 -20.18 1.50 4.61
CA ILE A 49 -19.01 2.22 5.14
C ILE A 49 -17.92 1.25 5.66
N ASP A 50 -18.25 0.10 6.24
CA ASP A 50 -17.25 -0.86 6.73
C ASP A 50 -16.45 -1.48 5.58
N LYS A 51 -17.14 -1.79 4.48
CA LYS A 51 -16.51 -2.28 3.24
C LYS A 51 -15.57 -1.24 2.63
N LEU A 52 -15.92 0.04 2.72
CA LEU A 52 -15.09 1.12 2.21
C LEU A 52 -13.85 1.35 3.09
N THR A 53 -14.00 1.29 4.41
CA THR A 53 -12.89 1.34 5.36
C THR A 53 -11.90 0.21 5.11
N ALA A 54 -12.39 -1.03 4.94
CA ALA A 54 -11.55 -2.17 4.58
C ALA A 54 -10.83 -1.98 3.23
N ASN A 55 -11.53 -1.45 2.22
CA ASN A 55 -10.91 -1.14 0.93
C ASN A 55 -9.84 -0.04 1.04
N CYS A 56 -10.05 0.98 1.87
CA CYS A 56 -9.07 2.02 2.13
C CYS A 56 -7.82 1.44 2.83
N GLY A 57 -8.02 0.58 3.83
CA GLY A 57 -6.95 -0.16 4.50
C GLY A 57 -6.13 -1.03 3.54
N ARG A 58 -6.77 -1.66 2.54
CA ARG A 58 -6.05 -2.39 1.48
C ARG A 58 -5.20 -1.48 0.59
N GLN A 59 -5.66 -0.25 0.31
CA GLN A 59 -4.86 0.70 -0.47
C GLN A 59 -3.60 1.13 0.27
N HIS A 60 -3.75 1.41 1.56
CA HIS A 60 -2.64 1.72 2.45
C HIS A 60 -1.58 0.61 2.44
N GLN A 61 -2.02 -0.66 2.50
CA GLN A 61 -1.16 -1.82 2.38
C GLN A 61 -0.45 -1.89 1.00
N ASN A 62 -1.16 -1.63 -0.09
CA ASN A 62 -0.57 -1.62 -1.43
C ASN A 62 0.49 -0.52 -1.58
N LEU A 63 0.27 0.67 -1.03
CA LEU A 63 1.25 1.77 -1.06
C LEU A 63 2.53 1.40 -0.30
N GLN A 64 2.43 0.82 0.90
CA GLN A 64 3.61 0.33 1.63
C GLN A 64 4.38 -0.73 0.83
N ARG A 65 3.64 -1.64 0.16
CA ARG A 65 4.22 -2.67 -0.70
C ARG A 65 4.97 -2.06 -1.88
N ILE A 66 4.36 -1.07 -2.55
CA ILE A 66 4.98 -0.34 -3.66
C ILE A 66 6.28 0.33 -3.19
N SER A 67 6.26 1.05 -2.07
CA SER A 67 7.46 1.66 -1.48
C SER A 67 8.56 0.63 -1.21
N MET A 68 8.22 -0.48 -0.55
CA MET A 68 9.18 -1.54 -0.20
C MET A 68 9.83 -2.16 -1.46
N LEU A 69 9.03 -2.51 -2.47
CA LEU A 69 9.51 -3.14 -3.70
C LEU A 69 10.33 -2.17 -4.57
N TYR A 70 9.95 -0.88 -4.60
CA TYR A 70 10.78 0.16 -5.22
C TYR A 70 12.13 0.29 -4.53
N THR A 71 12.17 0.34 -3.20
CA THR A 71 13.42 0.40 -2.43
C THR A 71 14.28 -0.84 -2.68
N ALA A 72 13.67 -2.04 -2.69
CA ALA A 72 14.36 -3.28 -2.99
C ALA A 72 14.98 -3.27 -4.40
N LYS A 73 14.24 -2.76 -5.41
CA LYS A 73 14.75 -2.61 -6.79
C LYS A 73 15.91 -1.62 -6.85
N TYR A 74 15.79 -0.48 -6.15
CA TYR A 74 16.81 0.56 -6.12
C TYR A 74 18.11 0.10 -5.44
N TRP A 75 18.02 -0.70 -4.37
CA TRP A 75 19.18 -1.25 -3.67
C TRP A 75 19.76 -2.52 -4.30
N GLY A 76 19.18 -3.02 -5.39
CA GLY A 76 19.69 -4.23 -6.06
C GLY A 76 19.49 -5.51 -5.26
N VAL A 77 18.47 -5.57 -4.40
CA VAL A 77 18.12 -6.78 -3.63
C VAL A 77 17.79 -7.91 -4.61
N ASN A 78 18.41 -9.08 -4.41
CA ASN A 78 18.12 -10.27 -5.21
C ASN A 78 16.76 -10.86 -4.81
N TYR A 79 15.69 -10.30 -5.37
CA TYR A 79 14.32 -10.76 -5.20
C TYR A 79 13.69 -11.02 -6.58
N PRO A 80 13.66 -12.28 -7.07
CA PRO A 80 13.26 -12.59 -8.45
C PRO A 80 11.84 -12.13 -8.82
N SER A 81 10.93 -12.09 -7.84
CA SER A 81 9.53 -11.70 -8.04
C SER A 81 9.30 -10.19 -7.95
N ASN A 82 10.34 -9.39 -7.69
CA ASN A 82 10.21 -7.95 -7.39
C ASN A 82 9.44 -7.17 -8.46
N GLU A 83 9.82 -7.33 -9.72
CA GLU A 83 9.23 -6.58 -10.83
C GLU A 83 7.77 -6.94 -11.06
N LYS A 84 7.45 -8.24 -11.03
CA LYS A 84 6.08 -8.72 -11.16
C LYS A 84 5.23 -8.19 -10.01
N GLU A 85 5.68 -8.34 -8.76
CA GLU A 85 4.91 -7.92 -7.59
C GLU A 85 4.75 -6.41 -7.48
N LEU A 86 5.75 -5.65 -7.95
CA LEU A 86 5.66 -4.19 -8.01
C LEU A 86 4.57 -3.79 -9.01
N ASN A 87 4.57 -4.39 -10.20
CA ASN A 87 3.55 -4.14 -11.22
C ASN A 87 2.16 -4.55 -10.73
N ASP A 88 2.04 -5.71 -10.07
CA ASP A 88 0.77 -6.18 -9.50
C ASP A 88 0.25 -5.21 -8.41
N ALA A 89 1.12 -4.75 -7.51
CA ALA A 89 0.75 -3.80 -6.46
C ALA A 89 0.32 -2.44 -7.03
N VAL A 90 1.03 -1.98 -8.06
CA VAL A 90 0.71 -0.78 -8.85
C VAL A 90 -0.66 -0.90 -9.51
N ASN A 91 -0.91 -1.98 -10.24
CA ASN A 91 -2.17 -2.19 -10.94
C ASN A 91 -3.35 -2.34 -9.98
N ASN A 92 -3.13 -3.01 -8.84
CA ASN A 92 -4.15 -3.14 -7.79
C ASN A 92 -4.50 -1.77 -7.20
N PHE A 93 -3.51 -0.92 -6.92
CA PHE A 93 -3.76 0.44 -6.43
C PHE A 93 -4.54 1.28 -7.46
N ASP A 94 -4.10 1.27 -8.72
CA ASP A 94 -4.71 2.07 -9.79
C ASP A 94 -6.15 1.62 -10.10
N SER A 95 -6.44 0.32 -10.07
CA SER A 95 -7.78 -0.23 -10.36
C SER A 95 -8.81 0.01 -9.25
N THR A 96 -8.37 0.31 -8.03
CA THR A 96 -9.25 0.42 -6.85
C THR A 96 -9.41 1.84 -6.34
N LEU A 97 -8.56 2.77 -6.77
CA LEU A 97 -8.70 4.22 -6.53
C LEU A 97 -10.08 4.76 -6.94
N GLY A 98 -10.64 4.26 -8.05
CA GLY A 98 -11.96 4.67 -8.54
C GLY A 98 -13.15 4.16 -7.70
N MET A 99 -12.93 3.19 -6.81
CA MET A 99 -13.99 2.55 -6.02
C MET A 99 -14.24 3.20 -4.65
N LEU A 100 -13.41 4.16 -4.24
CA LEU A 100 -13.44 4.78 -2.90
C LEU A 100 -14.29 6.08 -2.82
N VAL A 101 -15.16 6.36 -3.79
CA VAL A 101 -15.88 7.65 -3.84
C VAL A 101 -17.12 7.63 -2.94
N VAL A 102 -17.12 8.39 -1.83
CA VAL A 102 -18.29 8.50 -0.93
C VAL A 102 -18.58 9.92 -0.42
N ALA A 103 -17.62 10.84 -0.41
CA ALA A 103 -17.84 12.21 0.07
C ALA A 103 -16.99 13.25 -0.71
N PRO A 104 -17.46 14.49 -0.88
CA PRO A 104 -16.76 15.53 -1.65
C PRO A 104 -15.32 15.80 -1.17
N GLU A 105 -15.11 15.83 0.14
CA GLU A 105 -13.80 16.05 0.77
C GLU A 105 -12.82 14.90 0.46
N ILE A 106 -13.33 13.68 0.40
CA ILE A 106 -12.55 12.48 0.05
C ILE A 106 -12.24 12.47 -1.45
N THR A 107 -13.18 12.91 -2.29
CA THR A 107 -12.99 13.02 -3.73
C THR A 107 -11.87 13.99 -4.10
N THR A 108 -11.71 15.11 -3.39
CA THR A 108 -10.61 16.06 -3.63
C THR A 108 -9.24 15.43 -3.34
N ILE A 109 -9.11 14.72 -2.22
CA ILE A 109 -7.85 14.03 -1.85
C ILE A 109 -7.54 12.91 -2.85
N LEU A 110 -8.55 12.13 -3.26
CA LEU A 110 -8.39 11.06 -4.24
C LEU A 110 -7.97 11.62 -5.61
N ASN A 111 -8.58 12.71 -6.09
CA ASN A 111 -8.22 13.36 -7.35
C ASN A 111 -6.79 13.91 -7.32
N PHE A 112 -6.36 14.47 -6.18
CA PHE A 112 -4.98 14.90 -6.00
C PHE A 112 -4.01 13.73 -6.15
N HIS A 113 -4.24 12.61 -5.48
CA HIS A 113 -3.37 11.44 -5.59
C HIS A 113 -3.39 10.79 -6.97
N GLN A 114 -4.53 10.79 -7.66
CA GLN A 114 -4.59 10.37 -9.07
C GLN A 114 -3.71 11.26 -9.96
N SER A 115 -3.69 12.57 -9.72
CA SER A 115 -2.82 13.50 -10.46
C SER A 115 -1.33 13.28 -10.14
N GLU A 116 -0.97 13.07 -8.88
CA GLU A 116 0.40 12.79 -8.46
C GLU A 116 0.88 11.45 -9.04
N ARG A 117 0.00 10.45 -9.07
CA ARG A 117 0.24 9.15 -9.68
C ARG A 117 0.47 9.24 -11.19
N ALA A 118 -0.38 10.00 -11.91
CA ALA A 118 -0.22 10.25 -13.33
C ALA A 118 1.10 10.97 -13.64
N PHE A 119 1.49 11.94 -12.80
CA PHE A 119 2.78 12.61 -12.90
C PHE A 119 3.94 11.62 -12.74
N LEU A 120 3.93 10.78 -11.70
CA LEU A 120 4.97 9.79 -11.47
C LEU A 120 5.11 8.82 -12.66
N LYS A 121 4.00 8.32 -13.20
CA LYS A 121 3.99 7.42 -14.37
C LYS A 121 4.64 8.08 -15.60
N ASN A 122 4.25 9.30 -15.91
CA ASN A 122 4.80 10.05 -17.05
C ASN A 122 6.28 10.39 -16.88
N THR A 123 6.75 10.57 -15.63
CA THR A 123 8.17 10.80 -15.34
C THR A 123 9.03 9.54 -15.31
N SER A 124 8.42 8.36 -15.22
CA SER A 124 9.12 7.06 -15.30
C SER A 124 9.23 6.50 -16.72
N ASP A 125 8.35 6.90 -17.65
CA ASP A 125 8.35 6.45 -19.05
C ASP A 125 9.41 7.14 -19.93
N THR A 126 10.05 8.20 -19.44
CA THR A 126 11.12 8.89 -20.17
C THR A 126 12.47 8.22 -19.92
N SER A 127 12.72 7.18 -20.72
CA SER A 127 14.02 6.75 -21.25
C SER A 127 15.16 6.36 -20.30
N ASN A 128 15.05 6.50 -18.97
CA ASN A 128 16.11 6.11 -18.06
C ASN A 128 15.64 5.08 -17.04
N LYS A 129 16.29 3.91 -17.04
CA LYS A 129 16.11 2.77 -16.11
C LYS A 129 16.39 3.12 -14.63
N GLU A 130 16.57 4.40 -14.31
CA GLU A 130 16.92 4.88 -12.99
C GLU A 130 15.66 5.21 -12.20
N LEU A 131 15.36 4.35 -11.23
CA LEU A 131 14.38 4.64 -10.20
C LEU A 131 14.82 5.86 -9.39
N LYS A 132 14.06 6.95 -9.47
CA LYS A 132 14.36 8.18 -8.73
C LYS A 132 13.86 8.07 -7.29
N PRO A 133 14.68 8.34 -6.26
CA PRO A 133 14.27 8.30 -4.85
C PRO A 133 13.00 9.10 -4.51
N ARG A 134 12.68 10.13 -5.31
CA ARG A 134 11.46 10.92 -5.20
C ARG A 134 10.17 10.09 -5.31
N SER A 135 10.15 9.01 -6.09
CA SER A 135 8.96 8.14 -6.21
C SER A 135 8.64 7.43 -4.90
N VAL A 136 9.66 7.03 -4.14
CA VAL A 136 9.52 6.40 -2.81
C VAL A 136 8.96 7.40 -1.80
N CYS A 137 9.48 8.63 -1.79
CA CYS A 137 8.98 9.70 -0.92
C CYS A 137 7.51 10.06 -1.22
N SER A 138 7.15 10.21 -2.49
CA SER A 138 5.76 10.46 -2.91
C SER A 138 4.82 9.33 -2.45
N THR A 139 5.22 8.07 -2.62
CA THR A 139 4.41 6.93 -2.17
C THR A 139 4.20 6.94 -0.64
N ASN A 140 5.20 7.39 0.13
CA ASN A 140 5.07 7.53 1.59
C ASN A 140 4.20 8.72 2.01
N LEU A 141 4.13 9.79 1.21
CA LEU A 141 3.17 10.88 1.43
C LEU A 141 1.74 10.40 1.17
N MET A 142 1.52 9.73 0.03
CA MET A 142 0.23 9.08 -0.28
C MET A 142 -0.19 8.13 0.86
N PHE A 143 0.75 7.36 1.40
CA PHE A 143 0.49 6.47 2.53
C PHE A 143 -0.09 7.21 3.76
N LYS A 144 0.49 8.34 4.16
CA LYS A 144 0.00 9.12 5.30
C LYS A 144 -1.41 9.65 5.06
N ASP A 145 -1.68 10.10 3.84
CA ASP A 145 -2.98 10.64 3.47
C ASP A 145 -4.06 9.54 3.44
N PHE A 146 -3.72 8.33 2.97
CA PHE A 146 -4.62 7.17 3.04
C PHE A 146 -4.91 6.70 4.47
N ASN A 147 -3.93 6.83 5.39
CA ASN A 147 -4.17 6.56 6.81
C ASN A 147 -5.16 7.58 7.42
N ASN A 148 -5.02 8.86 7.03
CA ASN A 148 -5.97 9.90 7.42
C ASN A 148 -7.37 9.64 6.83
N LEU A 149 -7.46 9.24 5.55
CA LEU A 149 -8.72 8.85 4.91
C LEU A 149 -9.40 7.69 5.64
N THR A 150 -8.65 6.67 6.05
CA THR A 150 -9.18 5.55 6.86
C THR A 150 -9.78 6.07 8.16
N SER A 151 -9.08 6.96 8.86
CA SER A 151 -9.58 7.60 10.08
C SER A 151 -10.84 8.45 9.83
N MET A 152 -10.95 9.10 8.67
CA MET A 152 -12.16 9.85 8.29
C MET A 152 -13.35 8.90 8.06
N TYR A 153 -13.14 7.76 7.41
CA TYR A 153 -14.20 6.74 7.25
C TYR A 153 -14.65 6.15 8.58
N GLU A 154 -13.71 5.84 9.49
CA GLU A 154 -14.03 5.32 10.83
C GLU A 154 -14.91 6.29 11.63
N LYS A 155 -14.67 7.60 11.53
CA LYS A 155 -15.51 8.63 12.16
C LYS A 155 -16.93 8.67 11.61
N LEU A 156 -17.12 8.34 10.32
CA LEU A 156 -18.45 8.26 9.70
C LEU A 156 -19.23 7.01 10.15
N VAL A 157 -18.55 5.98 10.70
CA VAL A 157 -19.20 4.78 11.26
C VAL A 157 -19.70 5.01 12.69
N GLN A 158 -19.08 5.93 13.44
CA GLN A 158 -19.39 6.17 14.86
C GLN A 158 -20.53 7.17 15.10
N ASN A 159 -21.00 7.87 14.06
CA ASN A 159 -22.18 8.74 14.09
C ASN A 159 -23.40 8.03 13.50
#